data_AF-A0A6I6XJ94-F1
#
_entry.id   AF-A0A6I6XJ94-F1
#
_cell.length_a   1.000
_cell.length_b   1.000
_cell.length_c   1.000
_cell.angle_alpha   90.00
_cell.angle_beta   90.00
_cell.angle_gamma   90.00
#
_symmetry.space_group_name_H-M   'P 1'
#
loop_
_entity.id
_entity.type
_entity.pdbx_description
1 polymer ?
#
loop_
_entity_poly.entity_id
_entity_poly.type
_entity_poly.pdbx_seq_one_letter_code
_entity_poly.pdbx_strand_id
1 'polypeptide(L)'
;MERSKDAMPERWLPIVMTQVWYSLLNDCWQAYYLNNEFAPGEALLLDRDTQNGVRKVASVVFGHPRMTWSDETVETRKRLLSEREAVFMVEPGLGAPWLNELKDVGYDGSDVFTIKALMADSSLAHRSDGIVRLAWLKVPDFSFTGQDALLENLASVYKTKRSVALYSIGLPTNIHTLRDLNVIYQPYNQGTAMSMQYISTAIDAGEPLRPAMAKLPDRAGIDEVIVFMFAQRAFPEVTQGKQPYDEAWIPSLVFPPPQLKRMTGSYDSTLKVYGTDYHSPRRATSPAEERQSRKPPLSLAPRVRLLANGVGKQQLELHPGPDTANWVLEGDRLGRLEKEGSTRYYYPPATVQPAVKLDDNNKTGRPAAVISTLPKRFTVDEVKATQGQESAYSTFATYYAPATHYFKAFLDNGKFKLALWHYLPDQGKAIQVPDKDIEWGIASGNGTVSSAGLFTPHASKPSPFTLVWAQDKTVSELLLWAYTVIPIPFYSPAEAVDLYQG
;
A
#
# COMPACT_ATOMS: atom_id res chain seq x y z
N MET A 1 11.20 -30.87 -31.90
CA MET A 1 9.86 -30.38 -31.53
C MET A 1 9.83 -28.90 -31.85
N GLU A 2 9.04 -28.51 -32.85
CA GLU A 2 9.02 -27.17 -33.42
C GLU A 2 8.68 -26.12 -32.35
N ARG A 3 9.54 -25.09 -32.28
CA ARG A 3 9.34 -23.91 -31.45
C ARG A 3 8.06 -23.20 -31.90
N SER A 4 7.14 -22.99 -30.97
CA SER A 4 6.06 -22.01 -31.12
C SER A 4 6.66 -20.68 -31.58
N LYS A 5 6.27 -20.26 -32.77
CA LYS A 5 6.58 -18.97 -33.40
C LYS A 5 5.66 -17.84 -32.93
N ASP A 6 4.78 -18.10 -31.96
CA ASP A 6 3.79 -17.12 -31.52
C ASP A 6 4.11 -16.60 -30.13
N ALA A 7 4.94 -15.54 -30.05
CA ALA A 7 4.95 -14.55 -28.96
C ALA A 7 5.85 -13.32 -29.22
N MET A 8 6.05 -12.86 -30.46
CA MET A 8 6.52 -11.49 -30.70
C MET A 8 5.90 -10.92 -31.98
N PRO A 9 5.29 -9.73 -31.97
CA PRO A 9 5.19 -8.97 -33.20
C PRO A 9 6.62 -8.69 -33.66
N GLU A 10 6.95 -9.04 -34.90
CA GLU A 10 8.26 -8.84 -35.58
C GLU A 10 8.74 -7.35 -35.64
N ARG A 11 8.10 -6.45 -34.90
CA ARG A 11 8.20 -4.99 -34.98
C ARG A 11 8.99 -4.32 -33.85
N TRP A 12 9.73 -5.06 -33.02
CA TRP A 12 10.41 -4.46 -31.87
C TRP A 12 11.88 -4.88 -31.83
N LEU A 13 12.78 -3.93 -32.04
CA LEU A 13 14.22 -4.17 -32.06
C LEU A 13 14.85 -3.73 -30.72
N PRO A 14 15.75 -4.54 -30.12
CA PRO A 14 16.34 -4.23 -28.82
C PRO A 14 17.28 -3.03 -28.88
N ILE A 15 17.10 -2.05 -28.00
CA ILE A 15 17.96 -0.87 -27.88
C ILE A 15 19.20 -1.12 -27.03
N VAL A 16 19.11 -2.10 -26.12
CA VAL A 16 20.24 -2.62 -25.34
C VAL A 16 20.14 -4.13 -25.28
N MET A 17 21.28 -4.81 -25.32
CA MET A 17 21.36 -6.26 -25.14
C MET A 17 22.43 -6.61 -24.11
N THR A 18 22.20 -7.65 -23.34
CA THR A 18 23.17 -8.18 -22.36
C THR A 18 22.94 -9.68 -22.13
N GLN A 19 23.94 -10.36 -21.59
CA GLN A 19 23.84 -11.74 -21.13
C GLN A 19 24.29 -11.78 -19.67
N VAL A 20 23.53 -12.49 -18.84
CA VAL A 20 23.70 -12.47 -17.39
C VAL A 20 23.62 -13.89 -16.84
N TRP A 21 24.56 -14.25 -15.96
CA TRP A 21 24.51 -15.51 -15.22
C TRP A 21 23.40 -15.49 -14.17
N TYR A 22 22.67 -16.61 -14.04
CA TYR A 22 21.62 -16.75 -13.04
C TYR A 22 22.17 -16.55 -11.62
N SER A 23 23.32 -17.17 -11.31
CA SER A 23 23.99 -17.04 -10.01
C SER A 23 24.21 -15.57 -9.64
N LEU A 24 24.84 -14.82 -10.55
CA LEU A 24 25.16 -13.42 -10.33
C LEU A 24 23.92 -12.57 -10.05
N LEU A 25 22.88 -12.68 -10.88
CA LEU A 25 21.68 -11.87 -10.70
C LEU A 25 20.92 -12.25 -9.42
N ASN A 26 20.80 -13.56 -9.16
CA ASN A 26 20.14 -14.07 -7.97
C ASN A 26 20.87 -13.63 -6.68
N ASP A 27 22.21 -13.61 -6.70
CA ASP A 27 23.03 -13.14 -5.58
C ASP A 27 22.84 -11.63 -5.33
N CYS A 28 22.78 -10.81 -6.40
CA CYS A 28 22.49 -9.38 -6.28
C CYS A 28 21.12 -9.14 -5.64
N TRP A 29 20.11 -9.88 -6.07
CA TRP A 29 18.76 -9.82 -5.50
C TRP A 29 18.69 -10.34 -4.05
N GLN A 30 19.44 -11.39 -3.72
CA GLN A 30 19.55 -11.89 -2.36
C GLN A 30 20.21 -10.85 -1.44
N ALA A 31 21.30 -10.22 -1.87
CA ALA A 31 21.98 -9.18 -1.12
C ALA A 31 21.08 -7.94 -0.93
N TYR A 32 20.37 -7.51 -1.97
CA TYR A 32 19.40 -6.42 -1.86
C TYR A 32 18.28 -6.76 -0.88
N TYR A 33 17.70 -7.94 -1.02
CA TYR A 33 16.62 -8.41 -0.15
C TYR A 33 17.03 -8.44 1.32
N LEU A 34 18.20 -9.00 1.66
CA LEU A 34 18.68 -9.05 3.04
C LEU A 34 18.82 -7.65 3.68
N ASN A 35 19.07 -6.62 2.89
CA ASN A 35 19.19 -5.25 3.39
C ASN A 35 17.84 -4.49 3.42
N ASN A 36 16.81 -4.98 2.72
CA ASN A 36 15.59 -4.22 2.46
C ASN A 36 14.29 -5.00 2.72
N GLU A 37 14.34 -6.28 3.14
CA GLU A 37 13.16 -7.14 3.30
C GLU A 37 12.14 -6.61 4.33
N PHE A 38 12.58 -5.75 5.25
CA PHE A 38 11.74 -5.09 6.25
C PHE A 38 11.47 -3.60 5.98
N ALA A 39 12.01 -3.04 4.91
CA ALA A 39 11.70 -1.68 4.47
C ALA A 39 10.42 -1.70 3.61
N PRO A 40 9.46 -0.78 3.83
CA PRO A 40 8.23 -0.71 3.04
C PRO A 40 8.51 -0.58 1.54
N GLY A 41 8.00 -1.52 0.74
CA GLY A 41 8.19 -1.59 -0.71
C GLY A 41 6.92 -1.29 -1.51
N GLU A 42 5.88 -2.12 -1.36
CA GLU A 42 4.60 -1.94 -2.06
C GLU A 42 3.44 -1.93 -1.07
N ALA A 43 2.55 -0.95 -1.19
CA ALA A 43 1.26 -0.93 -0.53
C ALA A 43 0.17 -1.35 -1.54
N LEU A 44 -0.71 -2.27 -1.14
CA LEU A 44 -1.84 -2.73 -1.95
C LEU A 44 -3.14 -2.45 -1.21
N LEU A 45 -4.05 -1.76 -1.89
CA LEU A 45 -5.44 -1.67 -1.46
C LEU A 45 -6.17 -2.96 -1.83
N LEU A 46 -6.86 -3.53 -0.84
CA LEU A 46 -7.71 -4.71 -0.94
C LEU A 46 -9.13 -4.23 -0.60
N ASP A 47 -10.02 -4.22 -1.59
CA ASP A 47 -11.45 -4.05 -1.32
C ASP A 47 -11.98 -5.41 -0.85
N ARG A 48 -12.33 -5.52 0.43
CA ARG A 48 -12.50 -6.82 1.07
C ARG A 48 -13.92 -7.29 1.15
N ASP A 49 -14.90 -6.39 1.30
CA ASP A 49 -16.31 -6.77 1.30
C ASP A 49 -17.25 -5.58 1.39
N THR A 50 -18.44 -5.71 0.81
CA THR A 50 -19.63 -4.92 1.18
C THR A 50 -20.76 -5.87 1.48
N GLN A 51 -20.97 -6.18 2.76
CA GLN A 51 -22.04 -7.07 3.22
C GLN A 51 -22.71 -6.53 4.47
N ASN A 52 -24.02 -6.74 4.57
CA ASN A 52 -24.81 -6.47 5.77
C ASN A 52 -24.65 -5.04 6.33
N GLY A 53 -24.56 -4.03 5.45
CA GLY A 53 -24.40 -2.64 5.86
C GLY A 53 -22.99 -2.30 6.35
N VAL A 54 -21.97 -3.10 6.02
CA VAL A 54 -20.56 -2.84 6.34
C VAL A 54 -19.73 -2.88 5.06
N ARG A 55 -18.88 -1.86 4.86
CA ARG A 55 -17.86 -1.85 3.81
C ARG A 55 -16.48 -1.89 4.45
N LYS A 56 -15.60 -2.79 4.01
CA LYS A 56 -14.23 -2.91 4.52
C LYS A 56 -13.22 -2.65 3.43
N VAL A 57 -12.33 -1.70 3.67
CA VAL A 57 -11.19 -1.42 2.81
C VAL A 57 -9.92 -1.70 3.60
N ALA A 58 -9.08 -2.58 3.09
CA ALA A 58 -7.79 -2.88 3.70
C ALA A 58 -6.64 -2.37 2.83
N SER A 59 -5.52 -2.04 3.46
CA SER A 59 -4.25 -1.76 2.80
C SER A 59 -3.19 -2.65 3.44
N VAL A 60 -2.56 -3.50 2.64
CA VAL A 60 -1.42 -4.31 3.07
C VAL A 60 -0.13 -3.70 2.58
N VAL A 61 0.91 -3.71 3.41
CA VAL A 61 2.24 -3.20 3.07
C VAL A 61 3.20 -4.37 3.07
N PHE A 62 3.85 -4.58 1.94
CA PHE A 62 4.90 -5.55 1.77
C PHE A 62 6.28 -4.91 1.83
N GLY A 63 7.26 -5.67 2.29
CA GLY A 63 8.67 -5.33 2.17
C GLY A 63 9.17 -5.39 0.73
N HIS A 64 10.40 -4.92 0.52
CA HIS A 64 11.03 -5.06 -0.79
C HIS A 64 11.18 -6.53 -1.20
N PRO A 65 10.97 -6.86 -2.49
CA PRO A 65 11.00 -8.24 -2.92
C PRO A 65 12.40 -8.82 -3.05
N ARG A 66 12.47 -10.15 -2.95
CA ARG A 66 13.53 -10.94 -3.56
C ARG A 66 13.05 -11.46 -4.91
N MET A 67 13.88 -11.35 -5.94
CA MET A 67 13.68 -12.09 -7.18
C MET A 67 14.63 -13.28 -7.29
N THR A 68 14.17 -14.38 -7.86
CA THR A 68 14.98 -15.54 -8.22
C THR A 68 14.63 -16.01 -9.62
N TRP A 69 15.66 -16.24 -10.42
CA TRP A 69 15.57 -16.61 -11.83
C TRP A 69 16.07 -18.03 -12.04
N SER A 70 15.37 -18.78 -12.88
CA SER A 70 15.77 -20.09 -13.42
C SER A 70 15.53 -20.15 -14.92
N ASP A 71 15.73 -21.29 -15.57
CA ASP A 71 15.40 -21.46 -16.99
C ASP A 71 13.89 -21.36 -17.29
N GLU A 72 13.06 -21.66 -16.30
CA GLU A 72 11.62 -21.83 -16.50
C GLU A 72 10.81 -20.71 -15.86
N THR A 73 11.27 -20.15 -14.75
CA THR A 73 10.46 -19.27 -13.92
C THR A 73 11.23 -18.08 -13.37
N VAL A 74 10.46 -17.02 -13.11
CA VAL A 74 10.87 -15.88 -12.30
C VAL A 74 9.99 -15.88 -11.05
N GLU A 75 10.62 -16.04 -9.89
CA GLU A 75 9.94 -16.06 -8.60
C GLU A 75 10.19 -14.75 -7.86
N THR A 76 9.13 -14.16 -7.31
CA THR A 76 9.17 -12.98 -6.45
C THR A 76 8.68 -13.34 -5.06
N ARG A 77 9.43 -13.02 -4.01
CA ARG A 77 9.03 -13.20 -2.61
C ARG A 77 8.96 -11.86 -1.88
N LYS A 78 7.91 -11.64 -1.09
CA LYS A 78 7.69 -10.43 -0.30
C LYS A 78 7.19 -10.77 1.10
N ARG A 79 7.67 -10.06 2.11
CA ARG A 79 7.19 -10.18 3.50
C ARG A 79 6.05 -9.23 3.76
N LEU A 80 4.97 -9.70 4.37
CA LEU A 80 3.91 -8.82 4.88
C LEU A 80 4.45 -8.09 6.11
N LEU A 81 4.41 -6.76 6.11
CA LEU A 81 4.95 -5.92 7.19
C LEU A 81 3.84 -5.31 8.04
N SER A 82 2.73 -4.92 7.42
CA SER A 82 1.59 -4.36 8.13
C SER A 82 0.31 -4.50 7.32
N GLU A 83 -0.81 -4.53 8.02
CA GLU A 83 -2.14 -4.42 7.46
C GLU A 83 -2.90 -3.31 8.18
N ARG A 84 -3.57 -2.48 7.38
CA ARG A 84 -4.44 -1.41 7.84
C ARG A 84 -5.84 -1.71 7.33
N GLU A 85 -6.85 -1.61 8.17
CA GLU A 85 -8.24 -1.82 7.75
C GLU A 85 -9.10 -0.64 8.20
N ALA A 86 -9.87 -0.10 7.25
CA ALA A 86 -10.89 0.90 7.47
C ALA A 86 -12.26 0.24 7.31
N VAL A 87 -13.06 0.28 8.37
CA VAL A 87 -14.40 -0.33 8.42
C VAL A 87 -15.44 0.77 8.44
N PHE A 88 -16.22 0.84 7.37
CA PHE A 88 -17.29 1.78 7.17
C PHE A 88 -18.64 1.13 7.47
N MET A 89 -19.51 1.88 8.14
CA MET A 89 -20.91 1.50 8.34
C MET A 89 -21.78 2.19 7.29
N VAL A 90 -22.66 1.41 6.68
CA VAL A 90 -23.70 1.85 5.74
C VAL A 90 -25.04 1.63 6.43
N GLU A 91 -25.61 2.69 7.01
CA GLU A 91 -26.95 2.59 7.58
C GLU A 91 -28.00 2.72 6.48
N PRO A 92 -29.02 1.83 6.45
CA PRO A 92 -30.14 1.97 5.55
C PRO A 92 -30.76 3.38 5.61
N GLY A 93 -30.82 4.04 4.45
CA GLY A 93 -31.35 5.39 4.30
C GLY A 93 -30.39 6.53 4.66
N LEU A 94 -29.17 6.28 5.18
CA LEU A 94 -28.12 7.32 5.22
C LEU A 94 -27.48 7.37 3.84
N GLY A 95 -27.37 8.57 3.27
CA GLY A 95 -26.93 8.74 1.88
C GLY A 95 -25.45 8.44 1.62
N ALA A 96 -24.64 8.20 2.67
CA ALA A 96 -23.22 7.89 2.55
C ALA A 96 -22.74 7.01 3.73
N PRO A 97 -21.74 6.14 3.50
CA PRO A 97 -21.06 5.43 4.58
C PRO A 97 -20.30 6.39 5.50
N TRP A 98 -20.04 5.95 6.73
CA TRP A 98 -19.17 6.66 7.67
C TRP A 98 -18.12 5.72 8.27
N LEU A 99 -16.91 6.23 8.47
CA LEU A 99 -15.81 5.45 9.03
C LEU A 99 -16.06 5.19 10.52
N ASN A 100 -16.25 3.92 10.87
CA ASN A 100 -16.59 3.46 12.21
C ASN A 100 -15.38 2.91 12.98
N GLU A 101 -14.47 2.27 12.26
CA GLU A 101 -13.34 1.60 12.88
C GLU A 101 -12.09 1.65 12.00
N LEU A 102 -10.95 1.77 12.68
CA LEU A 102 -9.63 1.58 12.09
C LEU A 102 -8.91 0.46 12.83
N LYS A 103 -8.28 -0.43 12.06
CA LYS A 103 -7.32 -1.42 12.58
C LYS A 103 -5.95 -1.17 11.98
N ASP A 104 -4.93 -1.43 12.78
CA ASP A 104 -3.52 -1.33 12.39
C ASP A 104 -2.76 -2.49 13.03
N VAL A 105 -2.31 -3.41 12.20
CA VAL A 105 -1.62 -4.62 12.63
C VAL A 105 -0.22 -4.59 12.02
N GLY A 106 0.80 -4.62 12.88
CA GLY A 106 2.18 -4.85 12.47
C GLY A 106 2.50 -6.34 12.49
N TYR A 107 3.18 -6.82 11.45
CA TYR A 107 3.67 -8.19 11.36
C TYR A 107 5.19 -8.20 11.51
N ASP A 108 5.72 -9.31 12.03
CA ASP A 108 7.16 -9.56 12.16
C ASP A 108 7.83 -9.95 10.83
N GLY A 109 7.05 -9.98 9.74
CA GLY A 109 7.51 -10.40 8.41
C GLY A 109 7.61 -11.90 8.22
N SER A 110 7.15 -12.72 9.17
CA SER A 110 7.11 -14.19 9.03
C SER A 110 6.20 -14.64 7.87
N ASP A 111 5.14 -13.89 7.61
CA ASP A 111 4.23 -14.11 6.49
C ASP A 111 4.85 -13.68 5.16
N VAL A 112 5.06 -14.66 4.26
CA VAL A 112 5.70 -14.47 2.96
C VAL A 112 4.73 -14.76 1.84
N PHE A 113 4.54 -13.76 0.96
CA PHE A 113 3.82 -13.89 -0.30
C PHE A 113 4.79 -14.19 -1.44
N THR A 114 4.48 -15.23 -2.22
CA THR A 114 5.29 -15.68 -3.34
C THR A 114 4.48 -15.64 -4.63
N ILE A 115 5.07 -15.04 -5.67
CA ILE A 115 4.55 -15.03 -7.05
C ILE A 115 5.55 -15.78 -7.92
N LYS A 116 5.10 -16.83 -8.61
CA LYS A 116 5.93 -17.62 -9.52
C LYS A 116 5.39 -17.53 -10.95
N ALA A 117 6.05 -16.72 -11.77
CA ALA A 117 5.69 -16.52 -13.18
C ALA A 117 6.58 -17.36 -14.09
N LEU A 118 6.04 -17.84 -15.22
CA LEU A 118 6.84 -18.46 -16.27
C LEU A 118 7.73 -17.41 -16.96
N MET A 119 8.97 -17.76 -17.27
CA MET A 119 9.90 -16.87 -17.98
C MET A 119 9.32 -16.42 -19.33
N ALA A 120 8.75 -17.35 -20.10
CA ALA A 120 8.22 -17.07 -21.43
C ALA A 120 6.98 -16.14 -21.42
N ASP A 121 6.27 -16.06 -20.30
CA ASP A 121 5.04 -15.28 -20.15
C ASP A 121 5.24 -14.05 -19.26
N SER A 122 6.49 -13.64 -19.00
CA SER A 122 6.81 -12.50 -18.14
C SER A 122 7.87 -11.56 -18.72
N SER A 123 7.88 -10.33 -18.23
CA SER A 123 8.87 -9.31 -18.59
C SER A 123 9.06 -8.33 -17.44
N LEU A 124 10.19 -7.62 -17.42
CA LEU A 124 10.32 -6.44 -16.55
C LEU A 124 9.83 -5.22 -17.31
N ALA A 125 9.12 -4.33 -16.64
CA ALA A 125 8.50 -3.16 -17.21
C ALA A 125 8.86 -1.92 -16.37
N HIS A 126 9.35 -0.88 -17.03
CA HIS A 126 9.50 0.46 -16.46
C HIS A 126 8.56 1.42 -17.18
N ARG A 127 7.92 2.31 -16.42
CA ARG A 127 6.95 3.28 -16.90
C ARG A 127 7.24 4.66 -16.33
N SER A 128 6.48 5.66 -16.75
CA SER A 128 6.68 7.07 -16.37
C SER A 128 6.56 7.41 -14.87
N ASP A 129 6.17 6.45 -14.03
CA ASP A 129 6.16 6.61 -12.57
C ASP A 129 7.50 6.25 -11.92
N GLY A 130 8.52 5.86 -12.69
CA GLY A 130 9.85 5.54 -12.18
C GLY A 130 9.93 4.22 -11.43
N ILE A 131 8.92 3.34 -11.56
CA ILE A 131 8.84 2.05 -10.86
C ILE A 131 9.11 0.91 -11.84
N VAL A 132 10.04 0.03 -11.45
CA VAL A 132 10.28 -1.24 -12.13
C VAL A 132 9.28 -2.28 -11.63
N ARG A 133 8.66 -3.01 -12.56
CA ARG A 133 7.66 -4.03 -12.28
C ARG A 133 8.02 -5.34 -12.96
N LEU A 134 7.74 -6.46 -12.32
CA LEU A 134 7.60 -7.74 -13.03
C LEU A 134 6.15 -7.81 -13.54
N ALA A 135 5.98 -7.91 -14.85
CA ALA A 135 4.70 -7.99 -15.53
C ALA A 135 4.53 -9.36 -16.21
N TRP A 136 3.29 -9.81 -16.39
CA TRP A 136 3.00 -11.12 -16.97
C TRP A 136 1.80 -11.12 -17.92
N LEU A 137 1.88 -11.98 -18.93
CA LEU A 137 0.82 -12.24 -19.91
C LEU A 137 -0.17 -13.28 -19.40
N LYS A 138 0.35 -14.33 -18.74
CA LYS A 138 -0.45 -15.38 -18.09
C LYS A 138 -0.36 -15.25 -16.58
N VAL A 139 -1.44 -15.61 -15.91
CA VAL A 139 -1.54 -15.54 -14.45
C VAL A 139 -0.49 -16.48 -13.83
N PRO A 140 0.36 -15.97 -12.93
CA PRO A 140 1.37 -16.78 -12.23
C PRO A 140 0.74 -17.61 -11.11
N ASP A 141 1.51 -18.54 -10.57
CA ASP A 141 1.14 -19.23 -9.34
C ASP A 141 1.36 -18.30 -8.14
N PHE A 142 0.39 -18.28 -7.23
CA PHE A 142 0.44 -17.50 -6.00
C PHE A 142 0.45 -18.43 -4.78
N SER A 143 1.31 -18.14 -3.81
CA SER A 143 1.26 -18.78 -2.51
C SER A 143 1.54 -17.77 -1.40
N PHE A 144 1.02 -18.06 -0.21
CA PHE A 144 1.17 -17.23 0.97
C PHE A 144 1.28 -18.13 2.19
N THR A 145 2.17 -17.79 3.13
CA THR A 145 2.32 -18.58 4.37
C THR A 145 1.36 -18.16 5.48
N GLY A 146 0.66 -17.03 5.32
CA GLY A 146 -0.35 -16.56 6.27
C GLY A 146 -1.74 -17.12 5.96
N GLN A 147 -2.79 -16.35 6.24
CA GLN A 147 -4.17 -16.81 6.10
C GLN A 147 -4.62 -16.98 4.63
N ASP A 148 -5.33 -18.08 4.34
CA ASP A 148 -5.85 -18.38 2.99
C ASP A 148 -6.78 -17.30 2.43
N ALA A 149 -7.65 -16.73 3.28
CA ALA A 149 -8.54 -15.63 2.88
C ALA A 149 -7.78 -14.39 2.40
N LEU A 150 -6.59 -14.14 2.96
CA LEU A 150 -5.73 -13.05 2.49
C LEU A 150 -5.05 -13.41 1.16
N LEU A 151 -4.63 -14.66 0.99
CA LEU A 151 -4.09 -15.15 -0.29
C LEU A 151 -5.08 -14.97 -1.43
N GLU A 152 -6.36 -15.30 -1.24
CA GLU A 152 -7.39 -15.14 -2.27
C GLU A 152 -7.53 -13.68 -2.72
N ASN A 153 -7.57 -12.75 -1.75
CA ASN A 153 -7.63 -11.31 -2.01
C ASN A 153 -6.39 -10.80 -2.75
N LEU A 154 -5.19 -11.18 -2.29
CA LEU A 154 -3.92 -10.83 -2.94
C LEU A 154 -3.88 -11.35 -4.38
N ALA A 155 -4.20 -12.63 -4.58
CA ALA A 155 -4.21 -13.25 -5.89
C ALA A 155 -5.21 -12.56 -6.82
N SER A 156 -6.39 -12.17 -6.34
CA SER A 156 -7.38 -11.42 -7.12
C SER A 156 -6.83 -10.07 -7.62
N VAL A 157 -6.20 -9.29 -6.72
CA VAL A 157 -5.60 -8.00 -7.08
C VAL A 157 -4.50 -8.16 -8.14
N TYR A 158 -3.60 -9.12 -7.94
CA TYR A 158 -2.51 -9.34 -8.89
C TYR A 158 -2.97 -9.92 -10.23
N LYS A 159 -4.01 -10.77 -10.25
CA LYS A 159 -4.65 -11.22 -11.50
C LYS A 159 -5.16 -10.05 -12.34
N THR A 160 -5.75 -9.05 -11.69
CA THR A 160 -6.25 -7.83 -12.35
C THR A 160 -5.12 -6.90 -12.77
N LYS A 161 -4.16 -6.61 -11.88
CA LYS A 161 -3.04 -5.69 -12.13
C LYS A 161 -2.02 -6.22 -13.16
N ARG A 162 -1.94 -7.55 -13.31
CA ARG A 162 -0.97 -8.26 -14.17
C ARG A 162 0.50 -7.87 -13.99
N SER A 163 0.85 -7.31 -12.83
CA SER A 163 2.20 -6.91 -12.50
C SER A 163 2.40 -6.75 -10.99
N VAL A 164 3.65 -6.85 -10.54
CA VAL A 164 4.09 -6.58 -9.18
C VAL A 164 5.18 -5.53 -9.17
N ALA A 165 5.09 -4.55 -8.26
CA ALA A 165 6.12 -3.53 -8.11
C ALA A 165 7.37 -4.11 -7.44
N LEU A 166 8.55 -3.73 -7.93
CA LEU A 166 9.82 -4.23 -7.42
C LEU A 166 10.54 -3.16 -6.59
N TYR A 167 10.91 -2.06 -7.22
CA TYR A 167 11.56 -0.90 -6.61
C TYR A 167 11.47 0.31 -7.56
N SER A 168 11.78 1.49 -7.03
CA SER A 168 11.87 2.72 -7.83
C SER A 168 13.32 3.02 -8.19
N ILE A 169 13.54 3.51 -9.42
CA ILE A 169 14.87 3.88 -9.94
C ILE A 169 14.93 5.31 -10.48
N GLY A 170 13.89 6.11 -10.23
CA GLY A 170 13.76 7.45 -10.80
C GLY A 170 13.57 7.47 -12.32
N LEU A 171 13.60 8.66 -12.91
CA LEU A 171 13.42 8.86 -14.35
C LEU A 171 14.77 8.94 -15.08
N PRO A 172 14.86 8.44 -16.33
CA PRO A 172 16.06 8.57 -17.14
C PRO A 172 16.24 10.01 -17.65
N THR A 173 17.46 10.33 -18.06
CA THR A 173 17.80 11.61 -18.72
C THR A 173 17.16 11.66 -20.11
N ASN A 174 17.28 10.59 -20.91
CA ASN A 174 16.61 10.47 -22.20
C ASN A 174 15.15 10.00 -22.04
N ILE A 175 14.30 10.90 -21.55
CA ILE A 175 12.88 10.62 -21.32
C ILE A 175 12.10 10.31 -22.62
N HIS A 176 12.57 10.76 -23.78
CA HIS A 176 11.87 10.51 -25.05
C HIS A 176 12.00 9.06 -25.50
N THR A 177 13.15 8.43 -25.24
CA THR A 177 13.42 7.05 -25.65
C THR A 177 13.23 6.04 -24.52
N LEU A 178 13.51 6.41 -23.27
CA LEU A 178 13.63 5.46 -22.16
C LEU A 178 12.48 5.52 -21.14
N ARG A 179 11.48 6.39 -21.36
CA ARG A 179 10.34 6.54 -20.44
C ARG A 179 9.58 5.24 -20.22
N ASP A 180 9.29 4.52 -21.30
CA ASP A 180 8.55 3.26 -21.26
C ASP A 180 9.39 2.14 -21.89
N LEU A 181 9.86 1.23 -21.04
CA LEU A 181 10.76 0.14 -21.43
C LEU A 181 10.21 -1.21 -20.99
N ASN A 182 10.45 -2.23 -21.79
CA ASN A 182 10.31 -3.62 -21.41
C ASN A 182 11.66 -4.32 -21.51
N VAL A 183 12.03 -5.10 -20.49
CA VAL A 183 13.16 -6.02 -20.56
C VAL A 183 12.60 -7.42 -20.74
N ILE A 184 12.87 -7.97 -21.93
CA ILE A 184 12.53 -9.35 -22.28
C ILE A 184 13.75 -10.22 -22.03
N TYR A 185 13.52 -11.41 -21.53
CA TYR A 185 14.57 -12.33 -21.13
C TYR A 185 14.24 -13.75 -21.57
N GLN A 186 15.27 -14.53 -21.85
CA GLN A 186 15.13 -15.93 -22.21
C GLN A 186 16.41 -16.71 -21.86
N PRO A 187 16.30 -18.00 -21.53
CA PRO A 187 17.46 -18.85 -21.32
C PRO A 187 18.41 -18.79 -22.52
N TYR A 188 19.70 -18.61 -22.26
CA TYR A 188 20.75 -18.59 -23.28
C TYR A 188 21.61 -19.86 -23.20
N ASN A 189 22.04 -20.21 -21.98
CA ASN A 189 22.73 -21.46 -21.68
C ASN A 189 22.02 -22.12 -20.51
N GLN A 190 21.47 -23.32 -20.73
CA GLN A 190 20.64 -24.03 -19.76
C GLN A 190 21.32 -24.11 -18.39
N GLY A 191 20.57 -23.75 -17.35
CA GLY A 191 20.98 -23.73 -15.96
C GLY A 191 22.07 -22.71 -15.61
N THR A 192 22.54 -21.91 -16.57
CA THR A 192 23.74 -21.08 -16.40
C THR A 192 23.48 -19.60 -16.60
N ALA A 193 22.90 -19.21 -17.74
CA ALA A 193 22.78 -17.81 -18.12
C ALA A 193 21.55 -17.54 -18.98
N MET A 194 21.09 -16.29 -18.93
CA MET A 194 20.00 -15.76 -19.74
C MET A 194 20.48 -14.60 -20.61
N SER A 195 19.82 -14.43 -21.75
CA SER A 195 19.96 -13.22 -22.57
C SER A 195 18.83 -12.25 -22.23
N MET A 196 19.14 -10.96 -22.19
CA MET A 196 18.17 -9.90 -21.94
C MET A 196 18.19 -8.86 -23.06
N GLN A 197 17.01 -8.39 -23.40
CA GLN A 197 16.75 -7.46 -24.48
C GLN A 197 15.90 -6.32 -23.94
N TYR A 198 16.41 -5.10 -24.04
CA TYR A 198 15.73 -3.90 -23.59
C TYR A 198 15.05 -3.28 -24.80
N ILE A 199 13.74 -3.08 -24.69
CA ILE A 199 12.88 -2.67 -25.79
C ILE A 199 12.16 -1.39 -25.38
N SER A 200 12.30 -0.34 -26.21
CA SER A 200 11.55 0.92 -26.07
C SER A 200 10.26 0.86 -26.86
N THR A 201 9.19 1.41 -26.28
CA THR A 201 7.90 1.64 -26.97
C THR A 201 7.88 2.88 -27.84
N ALA A 202 8.90 3.75 -27.73
CA ALA A 202 8.98 5.01 -28.46
C ALA A 202 9.77 4.90 -29.78
N ILE A 203 10.41 3.76 -30.05
CA ILE A 203 11.18 3.55 -31.29
C ILE A 203 10.44 2.55 -32.18
N ASP A 204 9.97 3.02 -33.33
CA ASP A 204 9.41 2.15 -34.37
C ASP A 204 10.46 1.16 -34.91
N ALA A 205 10.01 -0.03 -35.35
CA ALA A 205 10.86 -0.95 -36.12
C ALA A 205 11.24 -0.33 -37.47
N GLY A 206 12.34 0.43 -37.48
CA GLY A 206 13.14 0.64 -38.68
C GLY A 206 13.90 -0.63 -39.10
N GLU A 207 14.77 -0.53 -40.11
CA GLU A 207 15.47 -1.70 -40.65
C GLU A 207 16.15 -2.58 -39.57
N PRO A 208 16.08 -3.91 -39.70
CA PRO A 208 16.54 -4.85 -38.69
C PRO A 208 18.07 -4.91 -38.63
N LEU A 209 18.70 -3.99 -37.91
CA LEU A 209 20.02 -4.21 -37.37
C LEU A 209 19.86 -5.09 -36.13
N ARG A 210 19.97 -6.41 -36.31
CA ARG A 210 20.19 -7.34 -35.20
C ARG A 210 21.63 -7.15 -34.75
N PRO A 211 21.91 -6.65 -33.54
CA PRO A 211 23.27 -6.68 -33.02
C PRO A 211 23.72 -8.14 -33.02
N ALA A 212 24.93 -8.41 -33.52
CA ALA A 212 25.53 -9.71 -33.26
C ALA A 212 25.64 -9.84 -31.74
N MET A 213 25.02 -10.87 -31.16
CA MET A 213 25.27 -11.15 -29.75
C MET A 213 26.74 -11.48 -29.60
N ALA A 214 27.50 -10.62 -28.92
CA ALA A 214 28.80 -11.01 -28.40
C ALA A 214 28.59 -12.30 -27.62
N LYS A 215 29.32 -13.36 -27.98
CA LYS A 215 29.34 -14.57 -27.17
C LYS A 215 29.84 -14.17 -25.79
N LEU A 216 29.15 -14.58 -24.72
CA LEU A 216 29.79 -14.70 -23.41
C LEU A 216 31.13 -15.43 -23.62
N PRO A 217 32.23 -15.00 -22.98
CA PRO A 217 33.52 -15.67 -23.10
C PRO A 217 33.34 -17.18 -22.92
N ASP A 218 33.76 -17.96 -23.93
CA ASP A 218 33.71 -19.43 -23.90
C ASP A 218 34.54 -19.90 -22.69
N ARG A 219 33.85 -20.37 -21.65
CA ARG A 219 34.35 -21.14 -20.49
C ARG A 219 35.61 -20.58 -19.79
N ALA A 220 35.42 -20.23 -18.50
CA ALA A 220 36.42 -19.75 -17.52
C ALA A 220 36.58 -18.22 -17.39
N GLY A 221 35.58 -17.43 -17.80
CA GLY A 221 35.46 -16.01 -17.46
C GLY A 221 34.75 -15.81 -16.13
N ILE A 222 35.27 -14.91 -15.31
CA ILE A 222 34.81 -14.55 -13.96
C ILE A 222 33.32 -14.14 -14.05
N ASP A 223 32.47 -14.81 -13.26
CA ASP A 223 31.01 -14.61 -13.12
C ASP A 223 30.61 -13.26 -12.49
N GLU A 224 31.51 -12.28 -12.55
CA GLU A 224 31.38 -10.94 -11.98
C GLU A 224 31.39 -9.83 -13.04
N VAL A 225 31.73 -10.15 -14.30
CA VAL A 225 31.78 -9.19 -15.41
C VAL A 225 30.57 -9.35 -16.33
N ILE A 226 29.79 -8.29 -16.51
CA ILE A 226 28.63 -8.26 -17.41
C ILE A 226 28.87 -7.20 -18.49
N VAL A 227 28.54 -7.54 -19.73
CA VAL A 227 28.63 -6.61 -20.86
C VAL A 227 27.24 -6.14 -21.26
N PHE A 228 27.06 -4.82 -21.39
CA PHE A 228 25.87 -4.20 -21.97
C PHE A 228 26.23 -3.59 -23.32
N MET A 229 25.47 -3.93 -24.36
CA MET A 229 25.65 -3.39 -25.71
C MET A 229 24.54 -2.39 -26.01
N PHE A 230 24.89 -1.12 -26.14
CA PHE A 230 23.97 0.00 -26.39
C PHE A 230 23.91 0.34 -27.87
N ALA A 231 22.72 0.23 -28.48
CA ALA A 231 22.55 0.43 -29.92
C ALA A 231 22.59 1.92 -30.30
N GLN A 232 23.43 2.25 -31.29
CA GLN A 232 23.63 3.63 -31.76
C GLN A 232 22.33 4.39 -32.12
N ARG A 233 21.30 3.68 -32.58
CA ARG A 233 20.02 4.30 -32.96
C ARG A 233 19.23 4.90 -31.78
N ALA A 234 19.41 4.37 -30.57
CA ALA A 234 18.67 4.78 -29.38
C ALA A 234 19.48 5.77 -28.52
N PHE A 235 20.79 5.82 -28.76
CA PHE A 235 21.75 6.63 -28.03
C PHE A 235 22.60 7.42 -29.05
N PRO A 236 22.12 8.59 -29.52
CA PRO A 236 22.78 9.35 -30.58
C PRO A 236 24.25 9.69 -30.28
N GLU A 237 24.61 9.84 -29.02
CA GLU A 237 25.98 10.06 -28.53
C GLU A 237 26.95 8.94 -28.93
N VAL A 238 26.45 7.71 -29.13
CA VAL A 238 27.24 6.57 -29.59
C VAL A 238 27.79 6.79 -31.00
N THR A 239 27.11 7.57 -31.85
CA THR A 239 27.64 7.94 -33.18
C THR A 239 28.98 8.67 -33.11
N GLN A 240 29.25 9.32 -31.98
CA GLN A 240 30.46 10.10 -31.72
C GLN A 240 31.51 9.29 -30.95
N GLY A 241 31.31 7.98 -30.78
CA GLY A 241 32.16 7.12 -29.93
C GLY A 241 32.07 7.45 -28.44
N LYS A 242 31.03 8.19 -28.02
CA LYS A 242 30.83 8.55 -26.61
C LYS A 242 29.94 7.51 -25.92
N GLN A 243 30.15 7.39 -24.61
CA GLN A 243 29.30 6.57 -23.75
C GLN A 243 27.87 7.12 -23.70
N PRO A 244 26.85 6.26 -23.61
CA PRO A 244 25.46 6.69 -23.42
C PRO A 244 25.26 7.51 -22.14
N TYR A 245 24.39 8.52 -22.16
CA TYR A 245 24.11 9.32 -20.95
C TYR A 245 23.45 8.50 -19.85
N ASP A 246 22.52 7.62 -20.23
CA ASP A 246 21.79 6.72 -19.31
C ASP A 246 22.48 5.35 -19.14
N GLU A 247 23.77 5.25 -19.46
CA GLU A 247 24.59 4.04 -19.36
C GLU A 247 24.45 3.37 -17.98
N ALA A 248 24.59 4.14 -16.89
CA ALA A 248 24.48 3.63 -15.51
C ALA A 248 23.03 3.39 -15.04
N TRP A 249 22.06 4.05 -15.69
CA TRP A 249 20.64 3.92 -15.31
C TRP A 249 20.05 2.60 -15.83
N ILE A 250 20.37 2.21 -17.07
CA ILE A 250 19.80 1.02 -17.73
C ILE A 250 19.97 -0.29 -16.93
N PRO A 251 21.15 -0.63 -16.37
CA PRO A 251 21.29 -1.83 -15.54
C PRO A 251 20.34 -1.87 -14.34
N SER A 252 19.92 -0.71 -13.82
CA SER A 252 19.00 -0.59 -12.68
C SER A 252 17.58 -1.07 -13.00
N LEU A 253 17.25 -1.38 -14.24
CA LEU A 253 15.98 -2.03 -14.58
C LEU A 253 15.93 -3.51 -14.15
N VAL A 254 17.09 -4.12 -13.94
CA VAL A 254 17.24 -5.55 -13.66
C VAL A 254 18.00 -5.79 -12.36
N PHE A 255 19.09 -5.04 -12.14
CA PHE A 255 19.96 -5.16 -10.97
C PHE A 255 19.51 -4.18 -9.89
N PRO A 256 19.12 -4.68 -8.70
CA PRO A 256 18.75 -3.81 -7.60
C PRO A 256 20.00 -3.12 -6.99
N PRO A 257 19.82 -2.03 -6.22
CA PRO A 257 20.93 -1.36 -5.54
C PRO A 257 21.69 -2.29 -4.54
N PRO A 258 23.02 -2.13 -4.34
CA PRO A 258 23.90 -1.19 -5.03
C PRO A 258 24.19 -1.65 -6.47
N GLN A 259 24.23 -0.67 -7.38
CA GLN A 259 24.36 -0.88 -8.81
C GLN A 259 25.74 -1.45 -9.20
N LEU A 260 25.78 -2.06 -10.38
CA LEU A 260 27.02 -2.51 -11.01
C LEU A 260 28.02 -1.35 -11.17
N LYS A 261 29.31 -1.64 -11.00
CA LYS A 261 30.39 -0.67 -11.18
C LYS A 261 30.92 -0.72 -12.60
N ARG A 262 30.88 0.41 -13.31
CA ARG A 262 31.45 0.54 -14.65
C ARG A 262 32.97 0.29 -14.61
N MET A 263 33.48 -0.54 -15.52
CA MET A 263 34.90 -0.78 -15.71
C MET A 263 35.41 -0.02 -16.93
N THR A 264 35.08 -0.50 -18.12
CA THR A 264 35.54 0.06 -19.40
C THR A 264 34.42 0.03 -20.41
N GLY A 265 34.59 0.75 -21.52
CA GLY A 265 33.65 0.67 -22.63
C GLY A 265 34.30 1.12 -23.93
N SER A 266 33.76 0.64 -25.05
CA SER A 266 34.28 0.93 -26.38
C SER A 266 33.19 0.87 -27.43
N TYR A 267 33.37 1.65 -28.50
CA TYR A 267 32.48 1.64 -29.65
C TYR A 267 32.94 0.60 -30.69
N ASP A 268 32.04 -0.28 -31.10
CA ASP A 268 32.23 -1.19 -32.23
C ASP A 268 31.52 -0.64 -33.46
N SER A 269 32.29 -0.16 -34.43
CA SER A 269 31.77 0.41 -35.68
C SER A 269 31.11 -0.61 -36.61
N THR A 270 31.48 -1.89 -36.50
CA THR A 270 30.91 -2.99 -37.30
C THR A 270 29.50 -3.29 -36.83
N LEU A 271 29.32 -3.37 -35.51
CA LEU A 271 28.04 -3.67 -34.88
C LEU A 271 27.19 -2.41 -34.63
N LYS A 272 27.77 -1.21 -34.76
CA LYS A 272 27.14 0.07 -34.44
C LYS A 272 26.59 0.10 -33.01
N VAL A 273 27.39 -0.39 -32.07
CA VAL A 273 27.05 -0.44 -30.64
C VAL A 273 28.18 0.12 -29.79
N TYR A 274 27.84 0.68 -28.64
CA TYR A 274 28.78 0.94 -27.56
C TYR A 274 28.69 -0.19 -26.54
N GLY A 275 29.78 -0.93 -26.34
CA GLY A 275 29.87 -1.98 -25.32
C GLY A 275 30.40 -1.40 -24.02
N THR A 276 29.77 -1.72 -22.89
CA THR A 276 30.24 -1.36 -21.55
C THR A 276 30.36 -2.59 -20.69
N ASP A 277 31.53 -2.75 -20.08
CA ASP A 277 31.80 -3.78 -19.10
C ASP A 277 31.52 -3.26 -17.69
N TYR A 278 30.80 -4.08 -16.95
CA TYR A 278 30.41 -3.83 -15.57
C TYR A 278 30.95 -4.91 -14.66
N HIS A 279 31.50 -4.50 -13.53
CA HIS A 279 31.80 -5.39 -12.40
C HIS A 279 30.65 -5.36 -11.41
N SER A 280 30.19 -6.53 -10.99
CA SER A 280 29.31 -6.63 -9.83
C SER A 280 30.14 -6.72 -8.56
N PRO A 281 30.02 -5.75 -7.64
CA PRO A 281 30.58 -5.92 -6.31
C PRO A 281 29.72 -6.96 -5.60
N ARG A 282 30.00 -8.25 -5.78
CA ARG A 282 29.47 -9.30 -4.90
C ARG A 282 29.81 -8.87 -3.49
N ARG A 283 28.83 -8.31 -2.77
CA ARG A 283 29.01 -8.12 -1.34
C ARG A 283 29.07 -9.52 -0.78
N ALA A 284 30.25 -9.90 -0.27
CA ALA A 284 30.32 -10.99 0.67
C ALA A 284 29.24 -10.67 1.71
N THR A 285 28.20 -11.47 1.76
CA THR A 285 27.23 -11.39 2.84
C THR A 285 28.05 -11.60 4.09
N SER A 286 28.28 -10.54 4.87
CA SER A 286 28.87 -10.70 6.19
C SER A 286 28.11 -11.83 6.89
N PRO A 287 28.80 -12.76 7.55
CA PRO A 287 28.11 -13.78 8.34
C PRO A 287 27.12 -13.04 9.22
N ALA A 288 25.89 -13.53 9.24
CA ALA A 288 24.73 -12.95 9.89
C ALA A 288 25.09 -12.35 11.27
N GLU A 289 25.55 -11.10 11.30
CA GLU A 289 25.54 -10.30 12.51
C GLU A 289 24.06 -10.28 12.89
N GLU A 290 23.78 -10.94 14.03
CA GLU A 290 22.47 -11.25 14.58
C GLU A 290 21.35 -10.57 13.81
N ARG A 291 20.80 -11.28 12.81
CA ARG A 291 19.66 -10.81 12.02
C ARG A 291 18.60 -10.42 13.03
N GLN A 292 18.49 -9.13 13.33
CA GLN A 292 17.46 -8.65 14.23
C GLN A 292 16.15 -8.95 13.53
N SER A 293 15.44 -9.97 14.02
CA SER A 293 14.02 -10.06 13.79
C SER A 293 13.47 -8.69 14.10
N ARG A 294 12.87 -8.03 13.09
CA ARG A 294 12.23 -6.75 13.34
C ARG A 294 11.08 -7.06 14.28
N LYS A 295 11.25 -6.75 15.55
CA LYS A 295 10.15 -6.77 16.50
C LYS A 295 9.10 -5.80 15.94
N PRO A 296 7.92 -6.28 15.53
CA PRO A 296 6.88 -5.37 15.07
C PRO A 296 6.54 -4.42 16.22
N PRO A 297 6.25 -3.14 15.93
CA PRO A 297 5.85 -2.20 16.97
C PRO A 297 4.59 -2.74 17.65
N LEU A 298 4.50 -2.56 18.97
CA LEU A 298 3.31 -2.93 19.70
C LEU A 298 2.07 -2.20 19.12
N SER A 299 1.03 -2.94 18.77
CA SER A 299 -0.25 -2.37 18.33
C SER A 299 -1.45 -3.06 18.98
N LEU A 300 -2.56 -2.33 19.09
CA LEU A 300 -3.84 -2.84 19.55
C LEU A 300 -4.86 -2.76 18.41
N ALA A 301 -5.58 -3.85 18.20
CA ALA A 301 -6.71 -3.90 17.28
C ALA A 301 -8.03 -4.09 18.07
N PRO A 302 -9.08 -3.30 17.79
CA PRO A 302 -9.08 -2.14 16.89
C PRO A 302 -8.23 -0.98 17.45
N ARG A 303 -7.79 -0.07 16.59
CA ARG A 303 -7.11 1.16 17.00
C ARG A 303 -8.10 2.23 17.45
N VAL A 304 -9.22 2.32 16.74
CA VAL A 304 -10.41 3.07 17.18
C VAL A 304 -11.67 2.36 16.74
N ARG A 305 -12.71 2.39 17.56
CA ARG A 305 -14.05 1.90 17.21
C ARG A 305 -15.12 2.80 17.82
N LEU A 306 -16.07 3.24 17.02
CA LEU A 306 -17.31 3.83 17.53
C LEU A 306 -18.31 2.74 17.89
N LEU A 307 -19.04 2.98 18.97
CA LEU A 307 -19.95 2.01 19.55
C LEU A 307 -21.28 2.69 19.89
N ALA A 308 -22.40 2.09 19.48
CA ALA A 308 -23.70 2.53 19.95
C ALA A 308 -23.84 2.34 21.48
N ASN A 309 -24.76 3.05 22.09
CA ASN A 309 -25.15 2.76 23.46
C ASN A 309 -25.74 1.33 23.55
N GLY A 310 -25.28 0.53 24.51
CA GLY A 310 -25.80 -0.82 24.75
C GLY A 310 -25.23 -1.94 23.89
N VAL A 311 -24.19 -1.70 23.07
CA VAL A 311 -23.48 -2.81 22.41
C VAL A 311 -22.74 -3.68 23.43
N GLY A 312 -22.60 -4.96 23.09
CA GLY A 312 -21.88 -5.93 23.90
C GLY A 312 -20.37 -5.69 23.98
N LYS A 313 -19.69 -6.63 24.62
CA LYS A 313 -18.22 -6.63 24.76
C LYS A 313 -17.51 -6.58 23.41
N GLN A 314 -16.34 -5.94 23.40
CA GLN A 314 -15.49 -5.72 22.24
C GLN A 314 -14.18 -6.45 22.44
N GLN A 315 -13.82 -7.34 21.50
CA GLN A 315 -12.55 -8.05 21.53
C GLN A 315 -11.38 -7.09 21.27
N LEU A 316 -10.31 -7.30 22.03
CA LEU A 316 -9.03 -6.62 21.88
C LEU A 316 -7.94 -7.62 21.52
N GLU A 317 -7.12 -7.25 20.54
CA GLU A 317 -5.97 -8.05 20.12
C GLU A 317 -4.70 -7.23 20.22
N LEU A 318 -3.71 -7.77 20.94
CA LEU A 318 -2.37 -7.19 21.05
C LEU A 318 -1.46 -7.88 20.04
N HIS A 319 -0.76 -7.07 19.25
CA HIS A 319 0.18 -7.53 18.24
C HIS A 319 1.58 -6.95 18.51
N PRO A 320 2.65 -7.78 18.56
CA PRO A 320 2.62 -9.25 18.57
C PRO A 320 2.02 -9.82 19.87
N GLY A 321 1.66 -11.11 19.86
CA GLY A 321 0.76 -11.81 20.81
C GLY A 321 1.01 -11.70 22.33
N PRO A 322 0.16 -12.34 23.17
CA PRO A 322 0.09 -12.12 24.62
C PRO A 322 1.35 -12.68 25.34
N ASP A 323 1.73 -12.35 26.58
CA ASP A 323 0.92 -12.56 27.80
C ASP A 323 1.59 -11.97 29.07
N THR A 324 2.24 -10.81 28.99
CA THR A 324 2.70 -10.05 30.19
C THR A 324 2.38 -8.57 30.13
N ALA A 325 1.65 -8.12 29.11
CA ALA A 325 1.34 -6.71 28.96
C ALA A 325 0.51 -6.22 30.15
N ASN A 326 0.86 -5.04 30.67
CA ASN A 326 0.04 -4.35 31.65
C ASN A 326 -1.08 -3.61 30.90
N TRP A 327 -2.32 -3.85 31.31
CA TRP A 327 -3.51 -3.28 30.67
C TRP A 327 -4.13 -2.24 31.59
N VAL A 328 -4.33 -1.04 31.07
CA VAL A 328 -4.91 0.08 31.83
C VAL A 328 -6.02 0.71 31.01
N LEU A 329 -7.11 1.07 31.69
CA LEU A 329 -8.16 1.92 31.14
C LEU A 329 -7.84 3.39 31.46
N GLU A 330 -7.73 4.20 30.42
CA GLU A 330 -7.49 5.64 30.41
C GLU A 330 -8.71 6.35 29.76
N GLY A 331 -8.68 7.68 29.66
CA GLY A 331 -9.83 8.48 29.20
C GLY A 331 -10.90 8.68 30.27
N ASP A 332 -12.17 8.59 29.87
CA ASP A 332 -13.33 8.76 30.76
C ASP A 332 -13.44 7.64 31.81
N ARG A 333 -12.96 6.43 31.48
CA ARG A 333 -12.95 5.22 32.33
C ARG A 333 -14.34 4.78 32.80
N LEU A 334 -15.34 4.85 31.92
CA LEU A 334 -16.72 4.43 32.27
C LEU A 334 -17.06 3.01 31.84
N GLY A 335 -16.29 2.42 30.93
CA GLY A 335 -16.31 1.00 30.64
C GLY A 335 -15.46 0.19 31.60
N ARG A 336 -15.15 -1.06 31.24
CA ARG A 336 -14.23 -1.92 31.99
C ARG A 336 -13.50 -2.91 31.10
N LEU A 337 -12.38 -3.41 31.60
CA LEU A 337 -11.56 -4.42 30.94
C LEU A 337 -11.65 -5.75 31.67
N GLU A 338 -11.95 -6.82 30.96
CA GLU A 338 -11.93 -8.17 31.51
C GLU A 338 -11.09 -9.10 30.63
N LYS A 339 -10.61 -10.20 31.22
CA LYS A 339 -9.95 -11.30 30.52
C LYS A 339 -10.89 -12.50 30.59
N GLU A 340 -11.29 -13.02 29.44
CA GLU A 340 -12.03 -14.28 29.35
C GLU A 340 -11.15 -15.29 28.58
N GLY A 341 -10.65 -16.31 29.28
CA GLY A 341 -9.65 -17.22 28.72
C GLY A 341 -8.34 -16.49 28.39
N SER A 342 -7.86 -16.60 27.16
CA SER A 342 -6.68 -15.88 26.66
C SER A 342 -7.01 -14.50 26.08
N THR A 343 -8.30 -14.20 25.86
CA THR A 343 -8.74 -13.01 25.13
C THR A 343 -9.06 -11.86 26.08
N ARG A 344 -8.65 -10.65 25.71
CA ARG A 344 -9.02 -9.42 26.41
C ARG A 344 -10.25 -8.81 25.77
N TYR A 345 -11.15 -8.32 26.61
CA TYR A 345 -12.38 -7.66 26.17
C TYR A 345 -12.51 -6.31 26.85
N TYR A 346 -12.94 -5.32 26.08
CA TYR A 346 -13.49 -4.07 26.58
C TYR A 346 -15.01 -4.16 26.65
N TYR A 347 -15.58 -3.81 27.80
CA TYR A 347 -17.02 -3.71 28.00
C TYR A 347 -17.35 -2.22 27.98
N PRO A 348 -18.17 -1.76 27.02
CA PRO A 348 -18.62 -0.38 26.99
C PRO A 348 -19.38 -0.01 28.28
N PRO A 349 -19.55 1.29 28.56
CA PRO A 349 -20.35 1.74 29.69
C PRO A 349 -21.76 1.13 29.66
N ALA A 350 -22.36 0.97 30.83
CA ALA A 350 -23.74 0.50 30.93
C ALA A 350 -24.69 1.43 30.16
N THR A 351 -25.78 0.84 29.64
CA THR A 351 -26.83 1.58 28.94
C THR A 351 -27.33 2.74 29.79
N VAL A 352 -27.36 3.94 29.22
CA VAL A 352 -27.82 5.16 29.91
C VAL A 352 -29.24 4.97 30.48
N GLN A 353 -29.42 5.38 31.73
CA GLN A 353 -30.70 5.43 32.43
C GLN A 353 -30.90 6.82 33.08
N PRO A 354 -32.07 7.48 32.90
CA PRO A 354 -33.17 7.08 32.02
C PRO A 354 -32.75 7.11 30.53
N ALA A 355 -33.46 6.36 29.67
CA ALA A 355 -33.17 6.34 28.24
C ALA A 355 -33.32 7.72 27.60
N VAL A 356 -32.45 8.03 26.62
CA VAL A 356 -32.50 9.24 25.82
C VAL A 356 -33.82 9.28 25.04
N LYS A 357 -34.55 10.41 25.12
CA LYS A 357 -35.79 10.58 24.35
C LYS A 357 -35.45 10.91 22.90
N LEU A 358 -36.14 10.25 21.98
CA LEU A 358 -36.00 10.47 20.54
C LEU A 358 -37.27 11.10 19.98
N ASP A 359 -37.11 12.02 19.04
CA ASP A 359 -38.17 12.70 18.30
C ASP A 359 -37.92 12.54 16.79
N ASP A 360 -38.85 11.91 16.09
CA ASP A 360 -38.80 11.71 14.65
C ASP A 360 -39.51 12.81 13.85
N ASN A 361 -40.24 13.71 14.51
CA ASN A 361 -40.91 14.86 13.90
C ASN A 361 -39.94 16.03 13.68
N ASN A 362 -38.97 15.80 12.79
CA ASN A 362 -37.98 16.80 12.40
C ASN A 362 -37.70 16.76 10.91
N LYS A 363 -36.94 17.75 10.42
CA LYS A 363 -36.64 17.93 8.99
C LYS A 363 -36.00 16.74 8.29
N THR A 364 -35.38 15.81 9.02
CA THR A 364 -34.74 14.62 8.44
C THR A 364 -35.65 13.39 8.44
N GLY A 365 -36.79 13.43 9.15
CA GLY A 365 -37.67 12.28 9.36
C GLY A 365 -37.02 11.12 10.11
N ARG A 366 -35.89 11.38 10.81
CA ARG A 366 -35.11 10.38 11.54
C ARG A 366 -35.19 10.62 13.04
N PRO A 367 -35.20 9.59 13.89
CA PRO A 367 -35.19 9.78 15.34
C PRO A 367 -34.00 10.64 15.79
N ALA A 368 -34.26 11.85 16.25
CA ALA A 368 -33.27 12.79 16.77
C ALA A 368 -33.34 12.82 18.30
N ALA A 369 -32.20 12.86 18.99
CA ALA A 369 -32.21 12.95 20.45
C ALA A 369 -32.68 14.33 20.91
N VAL A 370 -33.58 14.36 21.90
CA VAL A 370 -33.91 15.59 22.62
C VAL A 370 -32.73 15.94 23.52
N ILE A 371 -32.08 17.08 23.26
CA ILE A 371 -30.79 17.45 23.86
C ILE A 371 -30.87 17.48 25.39
N SER A 372 -31.98 17.96 25.96
CA SER A 372 -32.17 18.02 27.42
C SER A 372 -32.19 16.66 28.12
N THR A 373 -32.35 15.57 27.37
CA THR A 373 -32.34 14.19 27.88
C THR A 373 -31.04 13.45 27.59
N LEU A 374 -30.13 14.07 26.84
CA LEU A 374 -28.86 13.49 26.46
C LEU A 374 -27.78 13.89 27.48
N PRO A 375 -27.25 12.97 28.29
CA PRO A 375 -26.27 13.33 29.33
C PRO A 375 -24.96 13.86 28.74
N LYS A 376 -24.53 13.28 27.60
CA LYS A 376 -23.39 13.71 26.80
C LYS A 376 -23.47 13.06 25.41
N ARG A 377 -22.75 13.60 24.43
CA ARG A 377 -22.72 13.06 23.06
C ARG A 377 -21.93 11.75 22.97
N PHE A 378 -20.76 11.71 23.62
CA PHE A 378 -19.88 10.54 23.66
C PHE A 378 -19.34 10.26 25.07
N THR A 379 -19.01 9.00 25.32
CA THR A 379 -17.96 8.60 26.26
C THR A 379 -16.76 8.15 25.44
N VAL A 380 -15.55 8.57 25.84
CA VAL A 380 -14.32 8.09 25.21
C VAL A 380 -13.44 7.41 26.25
N ASP A 381 -13.32 6.10 26.11
CA ASP A 381 -12.37 5.30 26.87
C ASP A 381 -11.17 4.95 25.99
N GLU A 382 -10.00 4.86 26.61
CA GLU A 382 -8.78 4.45 25.94
C GLU A 382 -8.16 3.27 26.66
N VAL A 383 -7.89 2.20 25.94
CA VAL A 383 -7.25 1.01 26.47
C VAL A 383 -5.78 1.08 26.11
N LYS A 384 -4.93 1.09 27.12
CA LYS A 384 -3.48 1.07 26.98
C LYS A 384 -2.95 -0.31 27.33
N ALA A 385 -2.20 -0.92 26.42
CA ALA A 385 -1.42 -2.12 26.69
C ALA A 385 0.08 -1.76 26.68
N THR A 386 0.82 -2.12 27.72
CA THR A 386 2.25 -1.83 27.84
C THR A 386 3.04 -3.12 27.93
N GLN A 387 4.02 -3.31 27.04
CA GLN A 387 4.91 -4.46 27.04
C GLN A 387 6.36 -4.00 26.91
N GLY A 388 7.18 -4.26 27.93
CA GLY A 388 8.52 -3.68 28.02
C GLY A 388 8.44 -2.16 28.16
N GLN A 389 9.07 -1.42 27.24
CA GLN A 389 9.07 0.05 27.18
C GLN A 389 8.08 0.61 26.14
N GLU A 390 7.33 -0.25 25.47
CA GLU A 390 6.39 0.14 24.42
C GLU A 390 4.95 0.13 24.94
N SER A 391 4.14 1.07 24.46
CA SER A 391 2.71 1.13 24.73
C SER A 391 1.93 1.21 23.42
N ALA A 392 0.83 0.47 23.38
CA ALA A 392 -0.16 0.51 22.32
C ALA A 392 -1.51 0.94 22.89
N TYR A 393 -2.33 1.56 22.03
CA TYR A 393 -3.57 2.22 22.43
C TYR A 393 -4.73 1.79 21.52
N SER A 394 -5.89 1.59 22.12
CA SER A 394 -7.17 1.35 21.46
C SER A 394 -8.22 2.30 22.02
N THR A 395 -8.87 3.08 21.18
CA THR A 395 -9.88 4.06 21.61
C THR A 395 -11.29 3.58 21.31
N PHE A 396 -12.15 3.57 22.32
CA PHE A 396 -13.56 3.27 22.17
C PHE A 396 -14.39 4.53 22.44
N ALA A 397 -15.20 4.91 21.46
CA ALA A 397 -16.11 6.05 21.59
C ALA A 397 -17.56 5.57 21.57
N THR A 398 -18.19 5.55 22.74
CA THR A 398 -19.61 5.19 22.86
C THR A 398 -20.49 6.41 22.63
N TYR A 399 -21.34 6.38 21.59
CA TYR A 399 -22.31 7.42 21.30
C TYR A 399 -23.69 7.09 21.87
N TYR A 400 -24.42 8.12 22.28
CA TYR A 400 -25.70 7.96 22.99
C TYR A 400 -26.94 8.36 22.17
N ALA A 401 -26.74 8.81 20.93
CA ALA A 401 -27.81 9.16 20.00
C ALA A 401 -27.47 8.68 18.58
N PRO A 402 -28.47 8.27 17.78
CA PRO A 402 -28.24 7.94 16.37
C PRO A 402 -27.91 9.20 15.56
N ALA A 403 -27.26 9.01 14.40
CA ALA A 403 -27.00 10.09 13.46
C ALA A 403 -28.25 10.43 12.63
N THR A 404 -28.50 11.72 12.44
CA THR A 404 -29.59 12.23 11.60
C THR A 404 -29.08 12.81 10.29
N HIS A 405 -27.81 13.17 10.26
CA HIS A 405 -27.08 13.70 9.13
C HIS A 405 -25.97 12.71 8.72
N TYR A 406 -25.30 12.98 7.60
CA TYR A 406 -24.13 12.25 7.15
C TYR A 406 -23.07 13.21 6.60
N PHE A 407 -21.84 12.72 6.47
CA PHE A 407 -20.76 13.49 5.87
C PHE A 407 -20.54 13.14 4.41
N LYS A 408 -20.13 14.14 3.63
CA LYS A 408 -19.43 13.93 2.36
C LYS A 408 -18.01 14.47 2.50
N ALA A 409 -17.03 13.69 2.06
CA ALA A 409 -15.62 14.06 2.09
C ALA A 409 -15.17 14.62 0.73
N PHE A 410 -14.33 15.66 0.78
CA PHE A 410 -13.79 16.35 -0.38
C PHE A 410 -12.31 16.66 -0.18
N LEU A 411 -11.59 16.74 -1.30
CA LEU A 411 -10.25 17.29 -1.33
C LEU A 411 -10.36 18.79 -1.67
N ASP A 412 -9.94 19.65 -0.75
CA ASP A 412 -9.94 21.11 -0.92
C ASP A 412 -8.51 21.63 -0.78
N ASN A 413 -7.91 22.06 -1.89
CA ASN A 413 -6.51 22.51 -1.96
C ASN A 413 -5.52 21.51 -1.31
N GLY A 414 -5.70 20.21 -1.59
CA GLY A 414 -4.86 19.13 -1.05
C GLY A 414 -5.13 18.76 0.41
N LYS A 415 -6.15 19.36 1.04
CA LYS A 415 -6.56 19.07 2.42
C LYS A 415 -7.91 18.34 2.46
N PHE A 416 -8.10 17.56 3.51
CA PHE A 416 -9.33 16.82 3.74
C PHE A 416 -10.41 17.75 4.31
N LYS A 417 -11.58 17.76 3.67
CA LYS A 417 -12.74 18.56 4.07
C LYS A 417 -13.96 17.68 4.22
N LEU A 418 -14.69 17.87 5.31
CA LEU A 418 -16.02 17.29 5.50
C LEU A 418 -17.09 18.36 5.30
N ALA A 419 -18.17 18.02 4.61
CA ALA A 419 -19.40 18.80 4.63
C ALA A 419 -20.52 17.97 5.25
N LEU A 420 -21.38 18.63 6.05
CA LEU A 420 -22.54 18.01 6.66
C LEU A 420 -23.74 18.05 5.70
N TRP A 421 -24.38 16.91 5.52
CA TRP A 421 -25.54 16.75 4.64
C TRP A 421 -26.66 16.03 5.38
N HIS A 422 -27.90 16.28 4.96
CA HIS A 422 -29.03 15.42 5.29
C HIS A 422 -29.87 15.15 4.05
N TYR A 423 -30.74 14.16 4.14
CA TYR A 423 -31.76 13.90 3.15
C TYR A 423 -33.08 14.53 3.61
N LEU A 424 -33.82 15.15 2.69
CA LEU A 424 -35.21 15.57 2.89
C LEU A 424 -36.13 14.52 2.26
N PRO A 425 -36.82 13.69 3.05
CA PRO A 425 -37.73 12.66 2.54
C PRO A 425 -38.80 13.24 1.61
N ASP A 426 -39.45 14.34 2.02
CA ASP A 426 -40.56 14.95 1.29
C ASP A 426 -40.18 15.49 -0.10
N GLN A 427 -38.90 15.83 -0.29
CA GLN A 427 -38.38 16.39 -1.55
C GLN A 427 -37.55 15.38 -2.34
N GLY A 428 -37.28 14.20 -1.77
CA GLY A 428 -36.41 13.21 -2.38
C GLY A 428 -34.97 13.69 -2.62
N LYS A 429 -34.46 14.64 -1.81
CA LYS A 429 -33.23 15.38 -2.13
C LYS A 429 -32.23 15.44 -0.97
N ALA A 430 -30.95 15.29 -1.31
CA ALA A 430 -29.83 15.58 -0.41
C ALA A 430 -29.55 17.09 -0.35
N ILE A 431 -29.43 17.64 0.86
CA ILE A 431 -29.15 19.05 1.12
C ILE A 431 -27.91 19.18 2.00
N GLN A 432 -27.01 20.08 1.60
CA GLN A 432 -25.87 20.48 2.42
C GLN A 432 -26.32 21.49 3.48
N VAL A 433 -25.91 21.30 4.72
CA VAL A 433 -26.10 22.27 5.79
C VAL A 433 -25.14 23.45 5.55
N PRO A 434 -25.60 24.72 5.59
CA PRO A 434 -24.72 25.87 5.44
C PRO A 434 -23.69 25.95 6.58
N ASP A 435 -22.43 26.28 6.26
CA ASP A 435 -21.31 26.32 7.23
C ASP A 435 -21.62 27.15 8.49
N LYS A 436 -22.37 28.25 8.35
CA LYS A 436 -22.78 29.12 9.47
C LYS A 436 -23.69 28.42 10.50
N ASP A 437 -24.43 27.41 10.06
CA ASP A 437 -25.42 26.68 10.84
C ASP A 437 -24.80 25.42 11.47
N ILE A 438 -23.51 25.16 11.24
CA ILE A 438 -22.80 23.99 11.76
C ILE A 438 -21.99 24.35 13.01
N GLU A 439 -22.08 23.50 14.02
CA GLU A 439 -21.11 23.41 15.11
C GLU A 439 -20.23 22.18 14.91
N TRP A 440 -18.92 22.38 14.86
CA TRP A 440 -17.95 21.30 14.79
C TRP A 440 -17.37 21.01 16.16
N GLY A 441 -17.12 19.75 16.45
CA GLY A 441 -16.39 19.36 17.65
C GLY A 441 -15.59 18.08 17.47
N ILE A 442 -14.65 17.90 18.38
CA ILE A 442 -13.77 16.74 18.44
C ILE A 442 -14.09 16.00 19.73
N ALA A 443 -14.35 14.71 19.62
CA ALA A 443 -14.56 13.86 20.79
C ALA A 443 -13.26 13.15 21.21
N SER A 444 -12.34 12.88 20.28
CA SER A 444 -11.03 12.28 20.57
C SER A 444 -10.01 12.60 19.47
N GLY A 445 -8.72 12.58 19.82
CA GLY A 445 -7.62 13.03 18.96
C GLY A 445 -7.29 14.51 19.15
N ASN A 446 -6.22 14.96 18.49
CA ASN A 446 -5.67 16.30 18.69
C ASN A 446 -5.61 17.17 17.42
N GLY A 447 -6.29 16.76 16.35
CA GLY A 447 -6.49 17.61 15.18
C GLY A 447 -7.44 18.78 15.47
N THR A 448 -7.71 19.59 14.45
CA THR A 448 -8.72 20.66 14.50
C THR A 448 -9.57 20.64 13.23
N VAL A 449 -10.79 21.16 13.34
CA VAL A 449 -11.70 21.34 12.20
C VAL A 449 -12.16 22.79 12.17
N SER A 450 -12.00 23.45 11.03
CA SER A 450 -12.49 24.82 10.84
C SER A 450 -14.01 24.88 10.74
N SER A 451 -14.59 26.09 10.80
CA SER A 451 -16.03 26.30 10.58
C SER A 451 -16.53 25.78 9.22
N ALA A 452 -15.66 25.76 8.21
CA ALA A 452 -15.94 25.24 6.88
C ALA A 452 -15.72 23.71 6.76
N GLY A 453 -15.42 23.01 7.85
CA GLY A 453 -15.20 21.56 7.85
C GLY A 453 -13.83 21.10 7.34
N LEU A 454 -12.88 22.02 7.15
CA LEU A 454 -11.49 21.70 6.78
C LEU A 454 -10.74 21.12 7.98
N PHE A 455 -10.19 19.91 7.84
CA PHE A 455 -9.40 19.25 8.88
C PHE A 455 -7.92 19.65 8.80
N THR A 456 -7.30 19.83 9.97
CA THR A 456 -5.85 20.03 10.10
C THR A 456 -5.31 19.15 11.24
N PRO A 457 -4.39 18.22 10.98
CA PRO A 457 -3.76 17.43 12.04
C PRO A 457 -2.85 18.31 12.90
N HIS A 458 -2.58 17.91 14.14
CA HIS A 458 -1.65 18.63 15.01
C HIS A 458 -0.24 18.68 14.40
N ALA A 459 0.40 19.85 14.41
CA ALA A 459 1.60 20.10 13.61
C ALA A 459 2.83 19.27 14.01
N SER A 460 3.00 18.96 15.31
CA SER A 460 4.24 18.33 15.81
C SER A 460 4.11 16.86 16.22
N LYS A 461 2.91 16.45 16.65
CA LYS A 461 2.60 15.11 17.20
C LYS A 461 1.15 14.76 16.90
N PRO A 462 0.77 14.61 15.62
CA PRO A 462 -0.60 14.29 15.28
C PRO A 462 -1.02 12.95 15.86
N SER A 463 -2.22 12.89 16.42
CA SER A 463 -2.88 11.63 16.75
C SER A 463 -3.09 10.82 15.46
N PRO A 464 -3.06 9.48 15.52
CA PRO A 464 -3.21 8.64 14.33
C PRO A 464 -4.57 8.82 13.64
N PHE A 465 -5.59 9.25 14.38
CA PHE A 465 -6.91 9.58 13.88
C PHE A 465 -7.50 10.75 14.69
N THR A 466 -8.62 11.31 14.22
CA THR A 466 -9.45 12.25 14.99
C THR A 466 -10.91 11.84 14.89
N LEU A 467 -11.58 11.67 16.03
CA LEU A 467 -13.02 11.47 16.07
C LEU A 467 -13.72 12.83 16.06
N VAL A 468 -14.44 13.11 14.98
CA VAL A 468 -15.13 14.38 14.74
C VAL A 468 -16.64 14.18 14.78
N TRP A 469 -17.35 15.21 15.21
CA TRP A 469 -18.79 15.34 15.05
C TRP A 469 -19.15 16.74 14.55
N ALA A 470 -20.31 16.85 13.92
CA ALA A 470 -20.90 18.12 13.49
C ALA A 470 -22.38 18.13 13.82
N GLN A 471 -22.85 19.22 14.42
CA GLN A 471 -24.24 19.48 14.72
C GLN A 471 -24.78 20.59 13.82
N ASP A 472 -25.94 20.36 13.24
CA ASP A 472 -26.80 21.37 12.64
C ASP A 472 -27.58 22.09 13.75
N LYS A 473 -27.35 23.41 13.87
CA LYS A 473 -27.92 24.27 14.92
C LYS A 473 -29.26 24.91 14.53
N THR A 474 -29.86 24.53 13.40
CA THR A 474 -31.14 25.11 12.96
C THR A 474 -32.32 24.79 13.89
N VAL A 475 -32.18 23.78 14.76
CA VAL A 475 -33.15 23.42 15.80
C VAL A 475 -32.42 23.28 17.13
N SER A 476 -32.82 24.05 18.15
CA SER A 476 -32.13 24.12 19.44
C SER A 476 -32.42 22.96 20.38
N GLU A 477 -33.58 22.30 20.24
CA GLU A 477 -34.03 21.26 21.16
C GLU A 477 -33.55 19.86 20.75
N LEU A 478 -33.20 19.67 19.48
CA LEU A 478 -32.89 18.37 18.87
C LEU A 478 -31.42 18.29 18.47
N LEU A 479 -30.80 17.13 18.73
CA LEU A 479 -29.47 16.83 18.26
C LEU A 479 -29.53 16.36 16.80
N LEU A 480 -29.41 17.33 15.90
CA LEU A 480 -29.32 17.11 14.46
C LEU A 480 -27.84 17.03 14.06
N TRP A 481 -27.30 15.84 13.80
CA TRP A 481 -25.84 15.67 13.79
C TRP A 481 -25.35 14.44 13.02
N ALA A 482 -24.04 14.44 12.75
CA ALA A 482 -23.27 13.31 12.23
C ALA A 482 -21.92 13.21 12.96
N TYR A 483 -21.29 12.04 12.89
CA TYR A 483 -19.97 11.77 13.46
C TYR A 483 -19.20 10.74 12.62
N THR A 484 -17.87 10.78 12.67
CA THR A 484 -17.00 9.83 11.96
C THR A 484 -15.55 9.89 12.46
N VAL A 485 -14.72 8.92 12.11
CA VAL A 485 -13.28 8.96 12.32
C VAL A 485 -12.58 9.58 11.10
N ILE A 486 -11.86 10.68 11.26
CA ILE A 486 -10.92 11.16 10.25
C ILE A 486 -9.62 10.36 10.37
N PRO A 487 -9.20 9.59 9.35
CA PRO A 487 -8.07 8.68 9.47
C PRO A 487 -6.75 9.33 9.03
N ILE A 488 -6.58 10.63 9.30
CA ILE A 488 -5.38 11.40 8.94
C ILE A 488 -4.59 11.66 10.24
N PRO A 489 -3.26 11.44 10.23
CA PRO A 489 -2.37 11.22 9.08
C PRO A 489 -2.15 9.75 8.73
N PHE A 490 -3.00 8.84 9.24
CA PHE A 490 -2.85 7.41 8.97
C PHE A 490 -2.96 7.08 7.47
N TYR A 491 -3.79 7.83 6.75
CA TYR A 491 -3.81 7.96 5.29
C TYR A 491 -3.50 9.41 4.88
N SER A 492 -3.04 9.60 3.65
CA SER A 492 -2.97 10.94 3.04
C SER A 492 -4.38 11.52 2.85
N PRO A 493 -4.52 12.86 2.72
CA PRO A 493 -5.83 13.47 2.46
C PRO A 493 -6.56 12.92 1.24
N ALA A 494 -5.83 12.64 0.15
CA ALA A 494 -6.42 12.09 -1.07
C ALA A 494 -6.94 10.66 -0.85
N GLU A 495 -6.10 9.77 -0.29
CA GLU A 495 -6.51 8.40 0.04
C GLU A 495 -7.69 8.38 1.01
N ALA A 496 -7.70 9.27 2.00
CA ALA A 496 -8.82 9.39 2.93
C ALA A 496 -10.12 9.81 2.21
N VAL A 497 -10.08 10.75 1.26
CA VAL A 497 -11.26 11.12 0.47
C VAL A 497 -11.77 9.93 -0.34
N ASP A 498 -10.88 9.22 -1.03
CA ASP A 498 -11.22 8.05 -1.84
C ASP A 498 -11.91 6.97 -0.99
N LEU A 499 -11.39 6.70 0.22
CA LEU A 499 -12.01 5.77 1.16
C LEU A 499 -13.47 6.14 1.50
N TYR A 500 -13.80 7.41 1.66
CA TYR A 500 -15.16 7.87 1.95
C TYR A 500 -16.09 7.86 0.74
N GLN A 501 -15.56 7.95 -0.48
CA GLN A 501 -16.36 8.09 -1.69
C GLN A 501 -16.80 6.77 -2.31
N GLY A 502 -16.07 5.68 -2.07
CA GLY A 502 -16.38 4.39 -2.71
C GLY A 502 -15.35 4.08 -3.76
#